data_AF-A0A318EIQ1-F1
#
_entry.id   AF-A0A318EIQ1-F1
#
_cell.length_a   1.000
_cell.length_b   1.000
_cell.length_c   1.000
_cell.angle_alpha   90.00
_cell.angle_beta   90.00
_cell.angle_gamma   90.00
#
_symmetry.space_group_name_H-M   'P 1'
#
loop_
_entity.id
_entity.type
_entity.pdbx_description
1 polymer ?
#
loop_
_entity_poly.entity_id
_entity_poly.type
_entity_poly.pdbx_seq_one_letter_code
_entity_poly.pdbx_strand_id
1 'polypeptide(L)'
;MYTATESGSEEPFRLGVLRIRPAEGAIEGPGGIEQVDPKVMAVLVLLSSRNGQVVSRDELIESVWGGRLVTEDAISRCIYQLRRHLGAAGGMAAKGLIETLPKRGYRLSVGSDAEHRNAPTVNAVRQADTHYKILLRATRIAAPVAIGAMLALLALLILRLTPARHPLKPPTLVVLPFADITDKQNNQLLADGITEDLINRLAQQPGLRVIARTSAFWFKGKDSDIATVAERLQASHVLEGSVRVVGERLRVNAHLVETKRSTHLWSRTFERSMSDDALALQSDIAESIATSIAPALSEAYSSSQAKRAGNPRPIKSHQLEATPTPHPTKAAVRHEG
;
A
#
# COMPACT_ATOMS: atom_id res chain seq x y z
N MET A 1 24.38 -35.18 -2.55
CA MET A 1 24.73 -35.75 -1.24
C MET A 1 24.18 -34.82 -0.17
N TYR A 2 23.17 -35.29 0.54
CA TYR A 2 22.62 -34.66 1.74
C TYR A 2 23.50 -35.09 2.91
N THR A 3 24.19 -34.18 3.59
CA THR A 3 24.79 -34.47 4.89
C THR A 3 23.90 -33.85 5.96
N ALA A 4 23.29 -34.75 6.71
CA ALA A 4 22.51 -34.47 7.91
C ALA A 4 23.38 -33.78 8.96
N THR A 5 22.84 -32.72 9.55
CA THR A 5 23.20 -32.32 10.91
C THR A 5 22.07 -32.82 11.79
N GLU A 6 22.24 -34.02 12.32
CA GLU A 6 21.43 -34.59 13.40
C GLU A 6 21.68 -33.77 14.68
N SER A 7 20.62 -33.13 15.19
CA SER A 7 20.25 -33.09 16.61
C SER A 7 19.11 -32.10 16.79
N GLY A 8 17.94 -32.48 16.29
CA GLY A 8 16.67 -31.85 16.57
C GLY A 8 15.65 -32.98 16.70
N SER A 9 15.25 -33.28 17.94
CA SER A 9 14.44 -34.43 18.32
C SER A 9 13.42 -34.88 17.26
N GLU A 10 13.68 -36.04 16.62
CA GLU A 10 12.69 -36.74 15.78
C GLU A 10 11.56 -37.36 16.63
N GLU A 11 11.73 -37.35 17.95
CA GLU A 11 10.76 -37.87 18.89
C GLU A 11 9.46 -37.06 18.91
N PRO A 12 8.29 -37.72 18.89
CA PRO A 12 7.02 -37.04 19.00
C PRO A 12 6.90 -36.28 20.31
N PHE A 13 6.55 -34.99 20.25
CA PHE A 13 6.35 -34.14 21.42
C PHE A 13 4.97 -33.50 21.43
N ARG A 14 4.55 -32.99 22.59
CA ARG A 14 3.25 -32.33 22.77
C ARG A 14 3.40 -30.83 22.88
N LEU A 15 2.46 -30.12 22.29
CA LEU A 15 2.31 -28.68 22.39
C LEU A 15 0.86 -28.36 22.77
N GLY A 16 0.60 -28.30 24.08
CA GLY A 16 -0.76 -28.22 24.62
C GLY A 16 -1.60 -29.42 24.16
N VAL A 17 -2.68 -29.16 23.43
CA VAL A 17 -3.60 -30.18 22.89
C VAL A 17 -3.10 -30.84 21.59
N LEU A 18 -1.99 -30.37 21.04
CA LEU A 18 -1.42 -30.87 19.79
C LEU A 18 -0.34 -31.92 20.05
N ARG A 19 -0.34 -32.96 19.23
CA ARG A 19 0.72 -33.98 19.17
C ARG A 19 1.49 -33.79 17.86
N ILE A 20 2.78 -33.50 17.97
CA ILE A 20 3.66 -33.29 16.82
C ILE A 20 4.42 -34.58 16.56
N ARG A 21 4.45 -35.04 15.31
CA ARG A 21 5.23 -36.21 14.86
C ARG A 21 6.22 -35.78 13.78
N PRO A 22 7.43 -35.33 14.16
CA PRO A 22 8.39 -34.78 13.20
C PRO A 22 8.80 -35.78 12.11
N ALA A 23 9.02 -37.06 12.46
CA ALA A 23 9.38 -38.12 11.52
C ALA A 23 8.30 -38.40 10.46
N GLU A 24 7.03 -38.18 10.80
CA GLU A 24 5.88 -38.38 9.90
C GLU A 24 5.49 -37.08 9.17
N GLY A 25 6.06 -35.93 9.54
CA GLY A 25 5.64 -34.62 9.04
C GLY A 25 4.23 -34.22 9.48
N ALA A 26 3.68 -34.83 10.54
CA ALA A 26 2.27 -34.70 10.90
C ALA A 26 2.03 -33.93 12.21
N ILE A 27 0.97 -33.13 12.23
CA ILE A 27 0.44 -32.47 13.43
C ILE A 27 -0.97 -33.02 13.68
N GLU A 28 -1.16 -33.68 14.81
CA GLU A 28 -2.42 -34.27 15.22
C GLU A 28 -3.04 -33.43 16.34
N GLY A 29 -4.33 -33.11 16.20
CA GLY A 29 -5.07 -32.39 17.23
C GLY A 29 -6.57 -32.63 17.15
N PRO A 30 -7.37 -31.90 17.95
CA PRO A 30 -8.82 -32.03 17.97
C PRO A 30 -9.50 -31.77 16.60
N GLY A 31 -8.83 -31.01 15.72
CA GLY A 31 -9.29 -30.72 14.36
C GLY A 31 -8.89 -31.74 13.30
N GLY A 32 -8.18 -32.81 13.68
CA GLY A 32 -7.70 -33.85 12.76
C GLY A 32 -6.18 -33.85 12.60
N ILE A 33 -5.71 -34.55 11.56
CA ILE A 33 -4.28 -34.70 11.25
C ILE A 33 -3.94 -33.80 10.06
N GLU A 34 -2.98 -32.91 10.27
CA GLU A 34 -2.44 -31.99 9.26
C GLU A 34 -1.06 -32.45 8.81
N GLN A 35 -0.86 -32.56 7.50
CA GLN A 35 0.44 -32.86 6.89
C GLN A 35 1.21 -31.57 6.62
N VAL A 36 2.48 -31.54 7.03
CA VAL A 36 3.30 -30.33 7.07
C VAL A 36 4.57 -30.52 6.25
N ASP A 37 4.92 -29.49 5.48
CA ASP A 37 6.16 -29.46 4.71
C ASP A 37 7.40 -29.65 5.62
N PRO A 38 8.43 -30.39 5.19
CA PRO A 38 9.63 -30.66 5.99
C PRO A 38 10.31 -29.41 6.57
N LYS A 39 10.35 -28.31 5.82
CA LYS A 39 10.96 -27.05 6.30
C LYS A 39 10.08 -26.36 7.34
N VAL A 40 8.77 -26.45 7.18
CA VAL A 40 7.81 -25.89 8.14
C VAL A 40 7.85 -26.70 9.44
N MET A 41 8.00 -28.02 9.34
CA MET A 41 8.20 -28.91 10.49
C MET A 41 9.53 -28.61 11.20
N ALA A 42 10.63 -28.45 10.45
CA ALA A 42 11.94 -28.10 11.02
C ALA A 42 11.91 -26.79 11.82
N VAL A 43 11.18 -25.77 11.33
CA VAL A 43 10.96 -24.52 12.08
C VAL A 43 10.20 -24.77 13.39
N LEU A 44 9.17 -25.63 13.38
CA LEU A 44 8.40 -25.96 14.59
C LEU A 44 9.26 -26.69 15.63
N VAL A 45 10.05 -27.67 15.19
CA VAL A 45 11.00 -28.40 16.05
C VAL A 45 11.98 -27.43 16.68
N LEU A 46 12.60 -26.55 15.89
CA LEU A 46 13.52 -25.54 16.42
C LEU A 46 12.86 -24.63 17.46
N LEU A 47 11.68 -24.08 17.15
CA LEU A 47 10.95 -23.22 18.08
C LEU A 47 10.54 -23.96 19.37
N SER A 48 10.22 -25.25 19.28
CA SER A 48 9.88 -26.08 20.44
C SER A 48 11.09 -26.39 21.31
N SER A 49 12.25 -26.69 20.70
CA SER A 49 13.50 -26.96 21.42
C SER A 49 13.98 -25.77 22.26
N ARG A 50 13.54 -24.56 21.88
CA ARG A 50 13.90 -23.30 22.52
C ARG A 50 12.97 -22.94 23.69
N ASN A 51 11.97 -23.76 24.02
CA ASN A 51 11.15 -23.68 25.25
C ASN A 51 10.70 -22.25 25.64
N GLY A 52 10.18 -21.48 24.68
CA GLY A 52 9.73 -20.11 24.93
C GLY A 52 10.83 -19.04 24.87
N GLN A 53 12.03 -19.38 24.45
CA GLN A 53 13.04 -18.40 24.05
C GLN A 53 12.76 -17.85 22.64
N VAL A 54 13.34 -16.69 22.36
CA VAL A 54 13.21 -16.03 21.06
C VAL A 54 14.27 -16.57 20.11
N VAL A 55 13.83 -17.10 18.98
CA VAL A 55 14.69 -17.55 17.88
C VAL A 55 14.80 -16.44 16.85
N SER A 56 16.02 -16.00 16.57
CA SER A 56 16.27 -14.92 15.61
C SER A 56 16.06 -15.37 14.16
N ARG A 57 15.95 -14.42 13.23
CA ARG A 57 15.84 -14.74 11.80
C ARG A 57 17.12 -15.41 11.28
N ASP A 58 18.28 -14.93 11.71
CA ASP A 58 19.57 -15.45 11.29
C ASP A 58 19.76 -16.88 11.79
N GLU A 59 19.38 -17.14 13.04
CA GLU A 59 19.40 -18.48 13.64
C GLU A 59 18.44 -19.46 12.94
N LEU A 60 17.27 -18.98 12.49
CA LEU A 60 16.36 -19.77 11.65
C LEU A 60 17.00 -20.12 10.31
N ILE A 61 17.62 -19.15 9.63
CA ILE A 61 18.31 -19.36 8.34
C ILE A 61 19.43 -20.38 8.49
N GLU A 62 20.26 -20.23 9.52
CA GLU A 62 21.38 -21.11 9.81
C GLU A 62 20.91 -22.53 10.11
N SER A 63 19.94 -22.68 11.02
CA SER A 63 19.51 -23.99 11.52
C SER A 63 18.63 -24.78 10.54
N VAL A 64 17.73 -24.11 9.81
CA VAL A 64 16.76 -24.79 8.92
C VAL A 64 17.21 -24.82 7.47
N TRP A 65 17.96 -23.82 7.01
CA TRP A 65 18.42 -23.72 5.61
C TRP A 65 19.94 -23.92 5.46
N GLY A 66 20.66 -24.22 6.54
CA GLY A 66 22.09 -24.54 6.50
C GLY A 66 22.95 -23.39 5.99
N GLY A 67 22.57 -22.14 6.30
CA GLY A 67 23.30 -20.95 5.87
C GLY A 67 23.16 -20.59 4.38
N ARG A 68 22.24 -21.22 3.64
CA ARG A 68 21.93 -20.81 2.25
C ARG A 68 21.24 -19.45 2.23
N LEU A 69 21.54 -18.63 1.22
CA LEU A 69 20.86 -17.36 0.96
C LEU A 69 19.36 -17.60 0.74
N VAL A 70 18.56 -17.15 1.68
CA VAL A 70 17.10 -17.27 1.68
C VAL A 70 16.52 -15.87 1.82
N THR A 71 15.49 -15.56 1.02
CA THR A 71 14.81 -14.26 1.08
C THR A 71 13.93 -14.16 2.32
N GLU A 72 13.75 -12.95 2.87
CA GLU A 72 12.89 -12.71 4.05
C GLU A 72 11.44 -13.20 3.83
N ASP A 73 10.99 -13.20 2.58
CA ASP A 73 9.68 -13.72 2.16
C ASP A 73 9.53 -15.22 2.41
N ALA A 74 10.60 -16.01 2.34
CA ALA A 74 10.55 -17.45 2.54
C ALA A 74 10.34 -17.81 4.03
N ILE A 75 10.98 -17.07 4.96
CA ILE A 75 10.76 -17.22 6.40
C ILE A 75 9.33 -16.81 6.74
N SER A 76 8.89 -15.67 6.22
CA SER A 76 7.53 -15.15 6.42
C SER A 76 6.48 -16.15 5.93
N ARG A 77 6.70 -16.78 4.77
CA ARG A 77 5.84 -17.82 4.22
C ARG A 77 5.84 -19.10 5.06
N CYS A 78 6.98 -19.54 5.56
CA CYS A 78 7.06 -20.72 6.42
C CYS A 78 6.31 -20.52 7.74
N ILE A 79 6.50 -19.37 8.40
CA ILE A 79 5.79 -19.04 9.64
C ILE A 79 4.27 -18.91 9.41
N TYR A 80 3.85 -18.38 8.25
CA TYR A 80 2.45 -18.34 7.87
C TYR A 80 1.86 -19.75 7.73
N GLN A 81 2.51 -20.65 6.98
CA GLN A 81 2.04 -22.02 6.81
C GLN A 81 2.01 -22.77 8.15
N LEU A 82 3.02 -22.57 9.00
CA LEU A 82 3.07 -23.18 10.31
C LEU A 82 1.86 -22.78 11.18
N ARG A 83 1.53 -21.49 11.23
CA ARG A 83 0.34 -21.00 11.97
C ARG A 83 -0.96 -21.57 11.41
N ARG A 84 -1.05 -21.72 10.09
CA ARG A 84 -2.23 -22.31 9.45
C ARG A 84 -2.41 -23.76 9.84
N HIS A 85 -1.36 -24.59 9.78
CA HIS A 85 -1.44 -26.00 10.16
C HIS A 85 -1.73 -26.17 11.66
N LEU A 86 -1.10 -25.38 12.53
CA LEU A 86 -1.41 -25.38 13.97
C LEU A 86 -2.87 -24.98 14.23
N GLY A 87 -3.37 -23.96 13.54
CA GLY A 87 -4.77 -23.52 13.66
C GLY A 87 -5.77 -24.55 13.14
N ALA A 88 -5.45 -25.25 12.05
CA ALA A 88 -6.29 -26.31 11.50
C ALA A 88 -6.36 -27.54 12.41
N ALA A 89 -5.23 -27.98 12.96
CA ALA A 89 -5.18 -29.14 13.86
C ALA A 89 -5.70 -28.81 15.28
N GLY A 90 -5.44 -27.61 15.81
CA GLY A 90 -5.65 -27.27 17.22
C GLY A 90 -6.76 -26.25 17.50
N GLY A 91 -7.41 -25.72 16.46
CA GLY A 91 -8.50 -24.76 16.59
C GLY A 91 -8.11 -23.54 17.42
N MET A 92 -9.00 -23.12 18.34
CA MET A 92 -8.79 -21.93 19.16
C MET A 92 -7.63 -22.08 20.17
N ALA A 93 -7.34 -23.30 20.63
CA ALA A 93 -6.24 -23.58 21.56
C ALA A 93 -4.85 -23.38 20.92
N ALA A 94 -4.77 -23.45 19.59
CA ALA A 94 -3.53 -23.20 18.86
C ALA A 94 -3.30 -21.73 18.48
N LYS A 95 -4.29 -20.87 18.72
CA LYS A 95 -4.21 -19.45 18.37
C LYS A 95 -3.21 -18.74 19.28
N GLY A 96 -2.15 -18.22 18.70
CA GLY A 96 -1.11 -17.46 19.44
C GLY A 96 0.04 -18.31 19.97
N LEU A 97 0.11 -19.61 19.63
CA LEU A 97 1.26 -20.45 19.98
C LEU A 97 2.57 -19.92 19.39
N ILE A 98 2.54 -19.27 18.22
CA ILE A 98 3.72 -18.64 17.60
C ILE A 98 3.59 -17.13 17.64
N GLU A 99 4.41 -16.52 18.48
CA GLU A 99 4.50 -15.08 18.64
C GLU A 99 5.59 -14.50 17.74
N THR A 100 5.26 -13.40 17.03
CA THR A 100 6.26 -12.61 16.32
C THR A 100 6.71 -11.46 17.21
N LEU A 101 8.00 -11.40 17.52
CA LEU A 101 8.61 -10.29 18.25
C LEU A 101 9.31 -9.36 17.22
N PRO A 102 8.78 -8.14 16.97
CA PRO A 102 9.33 -7.24 15.96
C PRO A 102 10.83 -7.02 16.14
N LYS A 103 11.59 -7.10 15.04
CA LYS A 103 13.06 -6.97 15.00
C LYS A 103 13.85 -7.98 15.84
N ARG A 104 13.20 -8.91 16.55
CA ARG A 104 13.87 -9.90 17.42
C ARG A 104 13.75 -11.33 16.92
N GLY A 105 12.61 -11.71 16.35
CA GLY A 105 12.42 -13.05 15.80
C GLY A 105 11.08 -13.66 16.19
N TYR A 106 11.07 -14.97 16.43
CA TYR A 106 9.86 -15.76 16.69
C TYR A 106 10.00 -16.56 17.98
N ARG A 107 8.89 -16.76 18.69
CA ARG A 107 8.86 -17.52 19.95
C ARG A 107 7.67 -18.47 19.96
N LEU A 108 7.86 -19.64 20.57
CA LEU A 108 6.77 -20.56 20.90
C LEU A 108 6.25 -20.30 22.32
N SER A 109 5.01 -19.89 22.47
CA SER A 109 4.39 -19.64 23.78
C SER A 109 3.67 -20.90 24.26
N VAL A 110 4.27 -21.61 25.20
CA VAL A 110 3.64 -22.77 25.85
C VAL A 110 2.73 -22.26 26.96
N GLY A 111 1.42 -22.54 26.85
CA GLY A 111 0.50 -22.33 27.97
C GLY A 111 0.84 -23.31 29.09
N SER A 112 1.40 -22.80 30.19
CA SER A 112 1.71 -23.60 31.38
C SER A 112 0.49 -23.68 32.28
N ASP A 113 -0.27 -24.77 32.18
CA ASP A 113 -1.11 -25.23 33.29
C ASP A 113 -0.45 -26.46 33.93
N ALA A 114 -0.30 -26.38 35.26
CA ALA A 114 0.11 -27.42 36.22
C ALA A 114 1.61 -27.79 36.32
N GLU A 115 2.29 -27.28 37.37
CA GLU A 115 2.80 -28.07 38.52
C GLU A 115 3.90 -27.32 39.28
N HIS A 116 3.60 -26.88 40.50
CA HIS A 116 4.38 -27.25 41.69
C HIS A 116 3.50 -27.07 42.93
N ARG A 117 2.80 -28.16 43.30
CA ARG A 117 2.32 -28.40 44.65
C ARG A 117 3.53 -28.77 45.51
N ASN A 118 3.79 -28.00 46.57
CA ASN A 118 4.24 -28.49 47.87
C ASN A 118 3.92 -27.42 48.94
N ALA A 119 2.87 -27.67 49.71
CA ALA A 119 2.62 -27.06 51.03
C ALA A 119 3.48 -27.81 52.08
N PRO A 120 3.74 -27.33 53.31
CA PRO A 120 2.90 -26.40 54.10
C PRO A 120 3.67 -25.32 54.91
N THR A 121 2.96 -24.31 55.43
CA THR A 121 2.89 -23.98 56.89
C THR A 121 1.91 -22.82 57.13
N VAL A 122 0.83 -23.20 57.81
CA VAL A 122 -0.07 -22.50 58.74
C VAL A 122 0.29 -21.07 59.20
N ASN A 123 -0.67 -20.16 59.01
CA ASN A 123 -1.07 -18.97 59.80
C ASN A 123 -0.06 -17.85 60.10
N ALA A 124 -0.23 -16.72 59.39
CA ALA A 124 -0.64 -15.40 59.91
C ALA A 124 -0.53 -14.42 58.71
N VAL A 125 -1.57 -13.73 58.23
CA VAL A 125 -2.36 -12.74 58.94
C VAL A 125 -3.74 -12.63 58.27
N ARG A 126 -4.73 -13.23 58.94
CA ARG A 126 -6.05 -12.68 59.26
C ARG A 126 -6.29 -11.22 58.81
N GLN A 127 -7.09 -11.00 57.76
CA GLN A 127 -8.13 -9.95 57.77
C GLN A 127 -9.11 -10.04 56.57
N ALA A 128 -10.36 -10.32 56.93
CA ALA A 128 -11.62 -9.84 56.33
C ALA A 128 -12.19 -10.54 55.08
N ASP A 129 -12.49 -11.84 55.20
CA ASP A 129 -13.64 -12.44 54.53
C ASP A 129 -14.93 -12.04 55.26
N THR A 130 -15.66 -11.03 54.79
CA THR A 130 -17.11 -10.94 54.97
C THR A 130 -17.65 -9.90 53.99
N HIS A 131 -18.08 -10.29 52.78
CA HIS A 131 -19.11 -9.57 51.98
C HIS A 131 -19.55 -10.26 50.68
N TYR A 132 -19.28 -11.57 50.48
CA TYR A 132 -19.65 -12.26 49.21
C TYR A 132 -21.17 -12.37 48.95
N LYS A 133 -22.04 -12.01 49.92
CA LYS A 133 -23.51 -12.10 49.78
C LYS A 133 -24.23 -10.83 49.29
N ILE A 134 -23.54 -9.79 48.80
CA ILE A 134 -24.21 -8.58 48.24
C ILE A 134 -23.59 -8.12 46.91
N LEU A 135 -23.56 -8.98 45.89
CA LEU A 135 -23.23 -8.56 44.51
C LEU A 135 -24.16 -9.17 43.46
N LEU A 136 -25.40 -9.48 43.86
CA LEU A 136 -26.52 -9.85 42.98
C LEU A 136 -27.63 -8.79 42.95
N ARG A 137 -27.35 -7.54 43.36
CA ARG A 137 -28.28 -6.40 43.25
C ARG A 137 -27.59 -5.14 42.75
N ALA A 138 -27.19 -5.11 41.48
CA ALA A 138 -26.79 -3.88 40.79
C ALA A 138 -27.08 -3.92 39.28
N THR A 139 -28.22 -4.49 38.90
CA THR A 139 -28.83 -4.19 37.60
C THR A 139 -29.47 -2.80 37.67
N ARG A 140 -28.80 -1.77 37.09
CA ARG A 140 -29.44 -0.72 36.23
C ARG A 140 -28.59 0.47 35.77
N ILE A 141 -27.30 0.63 36.12
CA ILE A 141 -26.49 1.75 35.56
C ILE A 141 -25.08 1.35 35.06
N ALA A 142 -24.70 0.06 35.11
CA ALA A 142 -23.37 -0.38 34.63
C ALA A 142 -23.31 -0.73 33.13
N ALA A 143 -24.46 -1.00 32.49
CA ALA A 143 -24.52 -1.33 31.07
C ALA A 143 -24.06 -0.18 30.13
N PRO A 144 -24.43 1.10 30.33
CA PRO A 144 -24.02 2.16 29.40
C PRO A 144 -22.51 2.48 29.49
N VAL A 145 -21.87 2.28 30.65
CA VAL A 145 -20.42 2.53 30.82
C VAL A 145 -19.59 1.45 30.14
N ALA A 146 -19.98 0.18 30.26
CA ALA A 146 -19.30 -0.92 29.58
C ALA A 146 -19.45 -0.84 28.06
N ILE A 147 -20.63 -0.42 27.56
CA ILE A 147 -20.86 -0.19 26.13
C ILE A 147 -20.06 1.03 25.66
N GLY A 148 -20.03 2.12 26.43
CA GLY A 148 -19.23 3.30 26.11
C GLY A 148 -17.72 2.99 26.05
N ALA A 149 -17.21 2.22 27.02
CA ALA A 149 -15.82 1.78 27.03
C ALA A 149 -15.50 0.83 25.87
N MET A 150 -16.43 -0.07 25.52
CA MET A 150 -16.25 -0.99 24.39
C MET A 150 -16.35 -0.27 23.04
N LEU A 151 -17.22 0.75 22.91
CA LEU A 151 -17.28 1.62 21.75
C LEU A 151 -16.03 2.52 21.63
N ALA A 152 -15.51 3.02 22.76
CA ALA A 152 -14.27 3.79 22.78
C ALA A 152 -13.06 2.90 22.44
N LEU A 153 -13.03 1.66 22.93
CA LEU A 153 -11.99 0.69 22.61
C LEU A 153 -12.09 0.25 21.14
N LEU A 154 -13.31 0.05 20.62
CA LEU A 154 -13.55 -0.25 19.21
C LEU A 154 -13.19 0.93 18.32
N ALA A 155 -13.52 2.16 18.71
CA ALA A 155 -13.12 3.38 18.00
C ALA A 155 -11.60 3.55 18.02
N LEU A 156 -10.94 3.31 19.16
CA LEU A 156 -9.48 3.33 19.29
C LEU A 156 -8.84 2.22 18.44
N LEU A 157 -9.45 1.03 18.40
CA LEU A 157 -9.02 -0.09 17.57
C LEU A 157 -9.19 0.24 16.09
N ILE A 158 -10.30 0.87 15.68
CA ILE A 158 -10.53 1.37 14.31
C ILE A 158 -9.49 2.45 13.98
N LEU A 159 -9.20 3.40 14.88
CA LEU A 159 -8.15 4.41 14.72
C LEU A 159 -6.73 3.81 14.62
N ARG A 160 -6.49 2.64 15.23
CA ARG A 160 -5.21 1.91 15.19
C ARG A 160 -5.09 0.97 13.99
N LEU A 161 -6.22 0.49 13.48
CA LEU A 161 -6.33 -0.40 12.31
C LEU A 161 -6.57 0.37 11.00
N THR A 162 -6.99 1.64 11.06
CA THR A 162 -6.92 2.52 9.89
C THR A 162 -5.44 2.76 9.62
N PRO A 163 -4.88 2.24 8.51
CA PRO A 163 -3.54 2.63 8.13
C PRO A 163 -3.54 4.14 8.08
N ALA A 164 -2.63 4.78 8.84
CA ALA A 164 -2.36 6.18 8.65
C ALA A 164 -2.12 6.33 7.15
N ARG A 165 -3.05 6.98 6.44
CA ARG A 165 -2.83 7.36 5.05
C ARG A 165 -1.61 8.24 5.13
N HIS A 166 -0.43 7.71 4.85
CA HIS A 166 0.75 8.54 4.73
C HIS A 166 0.35 9.64 3.74
N PRO A 167 0.49 10.93 4.11
CA PRO A 167 0.14 12.00 3.20
C PRO A 167 0.89 11.70 1.91
N LEU A 168 0.12 11.43 0.86
CA LEU A 168 0.69 11.05 -0.42
C LEU A 168 1.63 12.17 -0.80
N LYS A 169 2.90 11.84 -1.02
CA LYS A 169 3.90 12.85 -1.38
C LYS A 169 3.33 13.59 -2.58
N PRO A 170 3.06 14.90 -2.46
CA PRO A 170 2.38 15.58 -3.52
C PRO A 170 3.27 15.51 -4.77
N PRO A 171 2.65 15.24 -5.91
CA PRO A 171 3.32 15.21 -7.21
C PRO A 171 4.20 16.42 -7.42
N THR A 172 5.33 16.20 -8.06
CA THR A 172 6.35 17.22 -8.25
C THR A 172 6.47 17.48 -9.73
N LEU A 173 6.02 18.65 -10.15
CA LEU A 173 6.04 19.11 -11.53
C LEU A 173 7.21 20.07 -11.72
N VAL A 174 7.99 19.84 -12.76
CA VAL A 174 8.89 20.87 -13.31
C VAL A 174 8.27 21.39 -14.60
N VAL A 175 8.30 22.71 -14.80
CA VAL A 175 7.99 23.33 -16.08
C VAL A 175 9.32 23.74 -16.71
N LEU A 176 9.72 23.06 -17.77
CA LEU A 176 10.95 23.39 -18.48
C LEU A 176 10.76 24.63 -19.34
N PRO A 177 11.83 25.42 -19.57
CA PRO A 177 11.78 26.56 -20.50
C PRO A 177 11.28 26.12 -21.87
N PHE A 178 10.20 26.75 -22.32
CA PHE A 178 9.65 26.45 -23.64
C PHE A 178 10.67 26.84 -24.72
N ALA A 179 10.83 25.96 -25.71
CA ALA A 179 11.75 26.18 -26.81
C ALA A 179 11.16 27.17 -27.82
N ASP A 180 11.89 28.23 -28.18
CA ASP A 180 11.52 29.02 -29.34
C ASP A 180 11.97 28.30 -30.63
N ILE A 181 10.99 27.84 -31.40
CA ILE A 181 11.19 27.15 -32.69
C ILE A 181 10.72 28.00 -33.87
N THR A 182 10.70 29.32 -33.68
CA THR A 182 10.54 30.31 -34.75
C THR A 182 11.80 30.37 -35.60
N ASP A 183 11.68 30.59 -36.91
CA ASP A 183 12.81 30.57 -37.85
C ASP A 183 13.97 31.51 -37.45
N LYS A 184 13.67 32.64 -36.81
CA LYS A 184 14.66 33.62 -36.35
C LYS A 184 15.03 33.50 -34.87
N GLN A 185 14.39 32.60 -34.12
CA GLN A 185 14.55 32.41 -32.67
C GLN A 185 14.55 33.71 -31.84
N ASN A 186 13.75 34.70 -32.27
CA ASN A 186 13.72 36.03 -31.67
C ASN A 186 12.60 36.21 -30.63
N ASN A 187 11.91 35.14 -30.26
CA ASN A 187 10.78 35.11 -29.32
C ASN A 187 11.10 34.35 -28.03
N GLN A 188 12.38 34.10 -27.73
CA GLN A 188 12.77 33.42 -26.50
C GLN A 188 12.29 34.14 -25.23
N LEU A 189 12.23 35.48 -25.25
CA LEU A 189 11.69 36.25 -24.12
C LEU A 189 10.21 35.93 -23.86
N LEU A 190 9.42 35.79 -24.93
CA LEU A 190 8.01 35.38 -24.85
C LEU A 190 7.89 33.93 -24.35
N ALA A 191 8.71 33.02 -24.87
CA ALA A 191 8.71 31.62 -24.44
C ALA A 191 9.08 31.45 -22.95
N ASP A 192 10.09 32.20 -22.50
CA ASP A 192 10.47 32.27 -21.09
C ASP A 192 9.33 32.85 -20.24
N GLY A 193 8.72 33.95 -20.69
CA GLY A 193 7.60 34.58 -19.99
C GLY A 193 6.40 33.65 -19.83
N ILE A 194 6.00 32.94 -20.88
CA ILE A 194 4.95 31.89 -20.81
C ILE A 194 5.35 30.82 -19.78
N THR A 195 6.61 30.39 -19.78
CA THR A 195 7.12 29.40 -18.81
C THR A 195 7.00 29.92 -17.37
N GLU A 196 7.36 31.18 -17.12
CA GLU A 196 7.27 31.80 -15.80
C GLU A 196 5.83 31.91 -15.30
N ASP A 197 4.91 32.38 -16.16
CA ASP A 197 3.50 32.48 -15.81
C ASP A 197 2.89 31.10 -15.52
N LEU A 198 3.31 30.06 -16.26
CA LEU A 198 2.93 28.68 -15.99
C LEU A 198 3.43 28.22 -14.62
N ILE A 199 4.69 28.47 -14.29
CA ILE A 199 5.25 28.12 -12.97
C ILE A 199 4.44 28.81 -11.86
N ASN A 200 4.19 30.11 -11.99
CA ASN A 200 3.47 30.91 -10.99
C ASN A 200 2.03 30.43 -10.80
N ARG A 201 1.31 30.13 -11.89
CA ARG A 201 -0.08 29.67 -11.84
C ARG A 201 -0.22 28.24 -11.32
N LEU A 202 0.66 27.34 -11.77
CA LEU A 202 0.65 25.95 -11.35
C LEU A 202 1.11 25.80 -9.89
N ALA A 203 2.00 26.67 -9.41
CA ALA A 203 2.42 26.68 -8.01
C ALA A 203 1.30 27.05 -7.03
N GLN A 204 0.24 27.71 -7.50
CA GLN A 204 -0.94 28.05 -6.70
C GLN A 204 -1.94 26.89 -6.63
N GLN A 205 -1.76 25.81 -7.39
CA GLN A 205 -2.68 24.68 -7.41
C GLN A 205 -2.51 23.80 -6.16
N PRO A 206 -3.58 23.60 -5.36
CA PRO A 206 -3.49 22.77 -4.16
C PRO A 206 -3.08 21.33 -4.48
N GLY A 207 -2.16 20.78 -3.69
CA GLY A 207 -1.70 19.40 -3.85
C GLY A 207 -0.66 19.20 -4.96
N LEU A 208 -0.20 20.25 -5.62
CA LEU A 208 0.90 20.22 -6.59
C LEU A 208 2.16 20.87 -6.01
N ARG A 209 3.30 20.18 -6.08
CA ARG A 209 4.61 20.82 -5.84
C ARG A 209 5.19 21.22 -7.19
N VAL A 210 5.51 22.50 -7.36
CA VAL A 210 6.17 23.00 -8.57
C VAL A 210 7.63 23.32 -8.27
N ILE A 211 8.54 22.88 -9.14
CA ILE A 211 9.97 23.19 -9.03
C ILE A 211 10.19 24.68 -9.32
N ALA A 212 11.04 25.32 -8.51
CA ALA A 212 11.37 26.72 -8.64
C ALA A 212 11.97 27.06 -10.02
N ARG A 213 11.63 28.26 -10.52
CA ARG A 213 12.09 28.80 -11.81
C ARG A 213 13.59 28.65 -12.02
N THR A 214 14.43 29.11 -11.09
CA THR A 214 15.90 29.07 -11.24
C THR A 214 16.44 27.66 -11.45
N SER A 215 15.86 26.66 -10.77
CA SER A 215 16.25 25.27 -10.92
C SER A 215 15.81 24.67 -12.26
N ALA A 216 14.61 25.04 -12.73
CA ALA A 216 14.12 24.61 -14.04
C ALA A 216 14.91 25.25 -15.19
N PHE A 217 15.17 26.56 -15.10
CA PHE A 217 15.92 27.32 -16.10
C PHE A 217 17.39 26.91 -16.20
N TRP A 218 17.95 26.22 -15.21
CA TRP A 218 19.28 25.61 -15.32
C TRP A 218 19.39 24.64 -16.50
N PHE A 219 18.28 24.03 -16.93
CA PHE A 219 18.21 23.12 -18.09
C PHE A 219 18.03 23.84 -19.43
N LYS A 220 17.88 25.17 -19.43
CA LYS A 220 17.69 25.94 -20.66
C LYS A 220 18.88 25.76 -21.60
N GLY A 221 18.59 25.42 -22.87
CA GLY A 221 19.60 25.24 -23.91
C GLY A 221 20.51 24.02 -23.71
N LYS A 222 20.20 23.15 -22.75
CA LYS A 222 20.89 21.89 -22.55
C LYS A 222 20.10 20.77 -23.20
N ASP A 223 20.80 19.90 -23.90
CA ASP A 223 20.25 18.63 -24.37
C ASP A 223 20.26 17.65 -23.19
N SER A 224 19.25 17.76 -22.33
CA SER A 224 19.07 16.89 -21.17
C SER A 224 17.82 16.06 -21.37
N ASP A 225 17.97 14.74 -21.27
CA ASP A 225 16.82 13.86 -21.33
C ASP A 225 15.92 13.99 -20.08
N ILE A 226 14.68 13.54 -20.23
CA ILE A 226 13.67 13.61 -19.17
C ILE A 226 14.12 12.83 -17.92
N ALA A 227 14.91 11.76 -18.08
CA ALA A 227 15.44 10.97 -16.98
C ALA A 227 16.41 11.79 -16.10
N THR A 228 17.34 12.53 -16.72
CA THR A 228 18.29 13.42 -16.03
C THR A 228 17.56 14.53 -15.28
N VAL A 229 16.55 15.16 -15.92
CA VAL A 229 15.72 16.19 -15.29
C VAL A 229 14.99 15.62 -14.07
N ALA A 230 14.39 14.43 -14.21
CA ALA A 230 13.64 13.76 -13.16
C ALA A 230 14.51 13.38 -11.96
N GLU A 231 15.70 12.85 -12.20
CA GLU A 231 16.64 12.47 -11.15
C GLU A 231 17.13 13.70 -10.39
N ARG A 232 17.62 14.71 -11.12
CA ARG A 232 18.25 15.90 -10.52
C ARG A 232 17.26 16.77 -9.76
N LEU A 233 16.03 16.90 -10.26
CA LEU A 233 15.00 17.73 -9.64
C LEU A 233 14.01 16.93 -8.78
N GLN A 234 14.14 15.60 -8.73
CA GLN A 234 13.18 14.70 -8.10
C GLN A 234 11.73 14.95 -8.59
N ALA A 235 11.59 15.29 -9.86
CA ALA A 235 10.31 15.60 -10.49
C ALA A 235 9.63 14.30 -10.94
N SER A 236 8.36 14.13 -10.56
CA SER A 236 7.54 13.01 -11.05
C SER A 236 6.89 13.32 -12.41
N HIS A 237 6.81 14.60 -12.76
CA HIS A 237 6.22 15.07 -14.01
C HIS A 237 7.03 16.23 -14.58
N VAL A 238 7.08 16.31 -15.91
CA VAL A 238 7.69 17.39 -16.67
C VAL A 238 6.63 18.01 -17.56
N LEU A 239 6.46 19.33 -17.50
CA LEU A 239 5.76 20.11 -18.50
C LEU A 239 6.81 20.75 -19.42
N GLU A 240 6.75 20.41 -20.69
CA GLU A 240 7.64 20.94 -21.72
C GLU A 240 6.83 21.41 -22.93
N GLY A 241 7.46 22.20 -23.79
CA GLY A 241 6.74 22.78 -24.90
C GLY A 241 7.61 23.61 -25.82
N SER A 242 6.95 24.11 -26.87
CA SER A 242 7.58 24.99 -27.86
C SER A 242 6.66 26.15 -28.22
N VAL A 243 7.28 27.27 -28.54
CA VAL A 243 6.64 28.48 -29.03
C VAL A 243 7.10 28.73 -30.45
N ARG A 244 6.16 29.03 -31.33
CA ARG A 244 6.44 29.42 -32.71
C ARG A 244 5.59 30.63 -33.07
N VAL A 245 6.22 31.65 -33.63
CA VAL A 245 5.53 32.81 -34.18
C VAL A 245 5.71 32.82 -35.70
N VAL A 246 4.61 32.87 -36.44
CA VAL A 246 4.62 32.98 -37.92
C VAL A 246 3.70 34.11 -38.33
N GLY A 247 4.29 35.19 -38.85
CA GLY A 247 3.55 36.44 -39.10
C GLY A 247 2.92 36.93 -37.80
N GLU A 248 1.60 37.09 -37.80
CA GLU A 248 0.82 37.50 -36.63
C GLU A 248 0.20 36.33 -35.85
N ARG A 249 0.70 35.10 -36.01
CA ARG A 249 0.15 33.92 -35.33
C ARG A 249 1.15 33.33 -34.34
N LEU A 250 0.73 33.26 -33.08
CA LEU A 250 1.38 32.49 -32.03
C LEU A 250 0.85 31.07 -32.03
N ARG A 251 1.74 30.09 -32.08
CA ARG A 251 1.44 28.69 -31.79
C ARG A 251 2.28 28.22 -30.62
N VAL A 252 1.63 27.66 -29.61
CA VAL A 252 2.27 27.05 -28.45
C VAL A 252 1.88 25.59 -28.36
N ASN A 253 2.87 24.69 -28.36
CA ASN A 253 2.66 23.28 -28.06
C ASN A 253 3.09 23.02 -26.62
N ALA A 254 2.25 22.35 -25.84
CA ALA A 254 2.55 22.01 -24.46
C ALA A 254 2.27 20.51 -24.22
N HIS A 255 3.14 19.87 -23.45
CA HIS A 255 3.14 18.43 -23.23
C HIS A 255 3.44 18.13 -21.76
N LEU A 256 2.62 17.29 -21.14
CA LEU A 256 2.85 16.76 -19.81
C LEU A 256 3.39 15.34 -19.91
N VAL A 257 4.53 15.07 -19.31
CA VAL A 257 5.21 13.77 -19.34
C VAL A 257 5.34 13.20 -17.93
N GLU A 258 4.99 11.93 -17.74
CA GLU A 258 5.35 11.15 -16.55
C GLU A 258 6.81 10.72 -16.64
N THR A 259 7.64 11.15 -15.68
CA THR A 259 9.10 10.94 -15.77
C THR A 259 9.51 9.48 -15.60
N LYS A 260 8.76 8.70 -14.81
CA LYS A 260 9.10 7.30 -14.52
C LYS A 260 9.04 6.39 -15.76
N ARG A 261 8.13 6.69 -16.69
CA ARG A 261 7.91 5.88 -17.89
C ARG A 261 8.24 6.63 -19.17
N SER A 262 8.62 7.91 -19.06
CA SER A 262 8.81 8.83 -20.19
C SER A 262 7.61 8.85 -21.13
N THR A 263 6.39 8.82 -20.57
CA THR A 263 5.15 8.75 -21.35
C THR A 263 4.40 10.08 -21.29
N HIS A 264 3.95 10.55 -22.45
CA HIS A 264 3.03 11.70 -22.53
C HIS A 264 1.69 11.34 -21.88
N LEU A 265 1.32 12.09 -20.85
CA LEU A 265 0.01 12.02 -20.21
C LEU A 265 -0.99 12.95 -20.91
N TRP A 266 -0.50 14.05 -21.45
CA TRP A 266 -1.32 15.07 -22.11
C TRP A 266 -0.47 15.87 -23.10
N SER A 267 -1.10 16.33 -24.18
CA SER A 267 -0.51 17.26 -25.14
C SER A 267 -1.60 18.09 -25.78
N ARG A 268 -1.32 19.37 -26.03
CA ARG A 268 -2.23 20.25 -26.76
C ARG A 268 -1.48 21.39 -27.45
N THR A 269 -2.07 21.86 -28.54
CA THR A 269 -1.66 23.05 -29.27
C THR A 269 -2.62 24.20 -28.98
N PHE A 270 -2.06 25.37 -28.73
CA PHE A 270 -2.77 26.62 -28.49
C PHE A 270 -2.37 27.61 -29.57
N GLU A 271 -3.36 28.24 -30.19
CA GLU A 271 -3.14 29.26 -31.21
C GLU A 271 -3.80 30.56 -30.80
N ARG A 272 -3.10 31.66 -31.04
CA ARG A 272 -3.57 33.03 -30.82
C ARG A 272 -3.04 33.96 -31.89
N SER A 273 -3.78 35.01 -32.18
CA SER A 273 -3.24 36.14 -32.93
C SER A 273 -2.31 36.95 -32.03
N MET A 274 -1.18 37.39 -32.58
CA MET A 274 -0.34 38.41 -31.96
C MET A 274 -1.17 39.69 -31.78
N SER A 275 -1.08 40.29 -30.60
CA SER A 275 -1.68 41.58 -30.26
C SER A 275 -0.59 42.53 -29.80
N ASP A 276 -0.87 43.84 -29.82
CA ASP A 276 0.06 44.87 -29.34
C ASP A 276 0.41 44.68 -27.85
N ASP A 277 -0.50 44.10 -27.07
CA ASP A 277 -0.25 43.68 -25.69
C ASP A 277 0.25 42.23 -25.63
N ALA A 278 1.57 42.07 -25.78
CA ALA A 278 2.23 40.77 -25.69
C ALA A 278 2.14 40.15 -24.27
N LEU A 279 2.00 40.97 -23.22
CA LEU A 279 1.97 40.51 -21.84
C LEU A 279 0.60 39.91 -21.48
N ALA A 280 -0.48 40.55 -21.92
CA ALA A 280 -1.82 39.98 -21.82
C ALA A 280 -1.94 38.67 -22.59
N LEU A 281 -1.37 38.60 -23.81
CA LEU A 281 -1.36 37.39 -24.60
C LEU A 281 -0.60 36.24 -23.91
N GLN A 282 0.58 36.55 -23.35
CA GLN A 282 1.36 35.60 -22.54
C GLN A 282 0.53 35.04 -21.38
N SER A 283 -0.11 35.92 -20.62
CA SER A 283 -0.96 35.55 -19.48
C SER A 283 -2.15 34.68 -19.89
N ASP A 284 -2.85 35.00 -20.98
CA ASP A 284 -3.99 34.22 -21.51
C ASP A 284 -3.59 32.82 -21.94
N ILE A 285 -2.45 32.70 -22.64
CA ILE A 285 -1.91 31.40 -23.05
C ILE A 285 -1.53 30.55 -21.84
N ALA A 286 -0.80 31.12 -20.88
CA ALA A 286 -0.41 30.40 -19.67
C ALA A 286 -1.63 29.94 -18.88
N GLU A 287 -2.68 30.76 -18.80
CA GLU A 287 -3.96 30.40 -18.18
C GLU A 287 -4.67 29.27 -18.90
N SER A 288 -4.76 29.35 -20.23
CA SER A 288 -5.38 28.33 -21.07
C SER A 288 -4.69 26.98 -20.89
N ILE A 289 -3.35 26.97 -20.89
CA ILE A 289 -2.55 25.76 -20.67
C ILE A 289 -2.79 25.23 -19.25
N ALA A 290 -2.62 26.07 -18.22
CA ALA A 290 -2.75 25.66 -16.81
C ALA A 290 -4.15 25.12 -16.48
N THR A 291 -5.20 25.69 -17.08
CA THR A 291 -6.57 25.20 -16.90
C THR A 291 -6.77 23.86 -17.60
N SER A 292 -6.21 23.69 -18.80
CA SER A 292 -6.39 22.47 -19.59
C SER A 292 -5.58 21.26 -19.08
N ILE A 293 -4.48 21.49 -18.36
CA ILE A 293 -3.63 20.43 -17.80
C ILE A 293 -4.15 19.92 -16.44
N ALA A 294 -4.93 20.73 -15.73
CA ALA A 294 -5.42 20.40 -14.38
C ALA A 294 -6.16 19.05 -14.29
N PRO A 295 -7.04 18.65 -15.24
CA PRO A 295 -7.69 17.35 -15.21
C PRO A 295 -6.69 16.19 -15.34
N ALA A 296 -5.72 16.30 -16.26
CA ALA A 296 -4.71 15.27 -16.48
C ALA A 296 -3.79 15.09 -15.27
N LEU A 297 -3.41 16.19 -14.61
CA LEU A 297 -2.64 16.15 -13.36
C LEU A 297 -3.46 15.48 -12.25
N SER A 298 -4.73 15.85 -12.09
CA SER A 298 -5.62 15.27 -11.08
C SER A 298 -5.84 13.76 -11.28
N GLU A 299 -6.01 13.30 -12.52
CA GLU A 299 -6.14 11.88 -12.86
C GLU A 299 -4.84 11.11 -12.59
N ALA A 300 -3.69 11.68 -12.96
CA ALA A 300 -2.38 11.11 -12.66
C ALA A 300 -2.18 10.96 -11.13
N TYR A 301 -2.62 11.94 -10.35
CA TYR A 301 -2.58 11.89 -8.89
C TYR A 301 -3.49 10.81 -8.36
N SER A 302 -4.75 10.79 -8.78
CA SER A 302 -5.73 9.80 -8.34
C SER A 302 -5.30 8.36 -8.68
N SER A 303 -4.72 8.15 -9.86
CA SER A 303 -4.18 6.86 -10.31
C SER A 303 -2.96 6.42 -9.49
N SER A 304 -2.07 7.35 -9.14
CA SER A 304 -0.92 7.08 -8.27
C SER A 304 -1.35 6.73 -6.84
N GLN A 305 -2.43 7.35 -6.35
CA GLN A 305 -3.05 7.05 -5.06
C GLN A 305 -3.71 5.67 -5.06
N ALA A 306 -4.52 5.36 -6.07
CA ALA A 306 -5.25 4.09 -6.19
C ALA A 306 -4.30 2.88 -6.33
N LYS A 307 -3.22 3.01 -7.10
CA LYS A 307 -2.21 1.95 -7.24
C LYS A 307 -1.42 1.71 -5.95
N ARG A 308 -1.18 2.74 -5.14
CA ARG A 308 -0.49 2.62 -3.84
C ARG A 308 -1.39 2.16 -2.70
N ALA A 309 -2.69 2.45 -2.77
CA ALA A 309 -3.67 2.04 -1.78
C ALA A 309 -4.02 0.53 -1.83
N GLY A 310 -3.46 -0.23 -2.77
CA GLY A 310 -3.76 -1.65 -2.94
C GLY A 310 -5.21 -1.84 -3.40
N ASN A 311 -5.41 -1.80 -4.72
CA ASN A 311 -6.69 -1.98 -5.41
C ASN A 311 -7.63 -3.01 -4.73
N PRO A 312 -8.72 -2.59 -4.05
CA PRO A 312 -9.90 -3.44 -3.94
C PRO A 312 -10.53 -3.45 -5.34
N ARG A 313 -10.56 -4.63 -5.97
CA ARG A 313 -11.21 -4.84 -7.28
C ARG A 313 -12.56 -4.10 -7.30
N PRO A 314 -12.87 -3.31 -8.35
CA PRO A 314 -14.24 -2.81 -8.51
C PRO A 314 -15.16 -4.00 -8.68
N ILE A 315 -16.17 -4.09 -7.82
CA ILE A 315 -17.29 -5.00 -7.99
C ILE A 315 -17.93 -4.63 -9.32
N LYS A 316 -17.88 -5.53 -10.30
CA LYS A 316 -18.68 -5.40 -11.53
C LYS A 316 -20.14 -5.32 -11.10
N SER A 317 -20.76 -4.17 -11.24
CA SER A 317 -22.22 -4.06 -11.20
C SER A 317 -22.75 -4.94 -12.33
N HIS A 318 -23.52 -5.96 -11.95
CA HIS A 318 -24.27 -6.76 -12.89
C HIS A 318 -25.11 -5.83 -13.76
N GLN A 319 -24.86 -5.95 -15.07
CA GLN A 319 -25.67 -5.44 -16.15
C GLN A 319 -27.07 -6.06 -15.98
N LEU A 320 -28.05 -5.25 -15.59
CA LEU A 320 -29.46 -5.55 -15.82
C LEU A 320 -29.67 -5.41 -17.32
N GLU A 321 -29.61 -6.53 -18.04
CA GLU A 321 -30.13 -6.65 -19.40
C GLU A 321 -31.61 -6.25 -19.38
N ALA A 322 -31.91 -5.07 -19.92
CA ALA A 322 -33.25 -4.74 -20.36
C ALA A 322 -33.51 -5.51 -21.65
N THR A 323 -34.30 -6.58 -21.54
CA THR A 323 -34.89 -7.31 -22.66
C THR A 323 -35.63 -6.34 -23.59
N PRO A 324 -35.27 -6.23 -24.88
CA PRO A 324 -36.06 -5.45 -25.82
C PRO A 324 -37.30 -6.26 -26.24
N THR A 325 -38.49 -5.72 -25.97
CA THR A 325 -39.76 -6.22 -26.50
C THR A 325 -39.80 -6.08 -28.03
N PRO A 326 -40.25 -7.10 -28.78
CA PRO A 326 -40.32 -7.02 -30.23
C PRO A 326 -41.50 -6.15 -30.68
N HIS A 327 -41.21 -5.21 -31.59
CA HIS A 327 -42.23 -4.50 -32.37
C HIS A 327 -42.91 -5.46 -33.38
N PRO A 328 -44.24 -5.40 -33.56
CA PRO A 328 -44.92 -6.19 -34.58
C PRO A 328 -44.67 -5.61 -35.98
N THR A 329 -44.19 -6.48 -36.86
CA THR A 329 -43.98 -6.32 -38.30
C THR A 329 -45.29 -6.01 -39.02
N LYS A 330 -45.33 -4.91 -39.78
CA LYS A 330 -46.37 -4.64 -40.79
C LYS A 330 -46.24 -5.69 -41.92
N ALA A 331 -47.22 -6.58 -42.02
CA ALA A 331 -47.43 -7.39 -43.20
C ALA A 331 -48.08 -6.54 -44.30
N ALA A 332 -47.44 -6.50 -45.46
CA ALA A 332 -48.05 -6.07 -46.71
C ALA A 332 -49.00 -7.17 -47.18
N VAL A 333 -50.25 -6.80 -47.50
CA VAL A 333 -51.15 -7.60 -48.34
C VAL A 333 -51.45 -6.77 -49.58
N ARG A 334 -51.10 -7.36 -50.72
CA ARG A 334 -51.45 -6.95 -52.08
C ARG A 334 -52.58 -7.88 -52.57
N HIS A 335 -53.32 -7.45 -53.58
CA HIS A 335 -54.49 -8.07 -54.25
C HIS A 335 -55.84 -7.72 -53.58
N GLU A 336 -56.93 -7.37 -54.27
CA GLU A 336 -57.33 -7.29 -55.68
C GLU A 336 -58.69 -6.55 -55.70
N GLY A 337 -59.02 -5.83 -56.77
CA GLY A 337 -60.33 -5.18 -56.97
C GLY A 337 -60.24 -3.74 -57.47
#